data_AF-A0A3C1YT88-F1
#
_entry.id   AF-A0A3C1YT88-F1
#
_cell.length_a   1.000
_cell.length_b   1.000
_cell.length_c   1.000
_cell.angle_alpha   90.00
_cell.angle_beta   90.00
_cell.angle_gamma   90.00
#
_symmetry.space_group_name_H-M   'P 1'
#
loop_
_entity.id
_entity.type
_entity.pdbx_description
1 polymer ?
#
loop_
_entity_poly.entity_id
_entity_poly.type
_entity_poly.pdbx_seq_one_letter_code
_entity_poly.pdbx_strand_id
1 'polypeptide(L)'
;MTLRHHRIHFTAAFFILFVSFLFGQTTERTSALEQAYKLIEKDPAGAVKEFRIAQKLFYSDTIALQIAYLLNSIGHTNESIEAFTQLTSCSIPEFRERAHSALIVLDELRRTQRNPATLHLSATALNDSYFQDNILWSTLQGAYNLTDTRNLSAVITLGLSADTRSVGGTLPVLYSDNVLVFISGFRYSPLAGAVFDVEGGIAYDLRIQGNRSRLRWDYRAVGSYGTGVYLTPKYCEKLYFEHSFFADAGVSAGFYSRYDNVIGYAQGRAGIRLIEYGASAFDAYLRTNLSMDSQNLFYNNIGEAGGGVRFIPDHKWGVSVLLEFLRGTYIGRSRFQSTGDRYHSTIRLMGVIDRFF
;
A
#
# COMPACT_ATOMS: atom_id res chain seq x y z
N MET A 1 4.40 -0.47 4.92
CA MET A 1 5.01 -1.38 3.93
C MET A 1 6.34 -1.85 4.48
N THR A 2 6.44 -3.08 4.97
CA THR A 2 7.72 -3.67 5.41
C THR A 2 7.87 -5.00 4.70
N LEU A 3 8.84 -5.04 3.79
CA LEU A 3 9.22 -6.21 3.03
C LEU A 3 9.68 -7.32 3.98
N ARG A 4 8.79 -8.29 4.20
CA ARG A 4 9.21 -9.62 4.68
C ARG A 4 10.29 -10.12 3.72
N HIS A 5 11.45 -10.45 4.28
CA HIS A 5 12.50 -11.16 3.56
C HIS A 5 11.96 -12.51 3.11
N HIS A 6 11.40 -12.57 1.91
CA HIS A 6 11.10 -13.82 1.23
C HIS A 6 12.35 -14.28 0.53
N ARG A 7 13.07 -15.19 1.20
CA ARG A 7 14.08 -16.05 0.57
C ARG A 7 13.36 -16.88 -0.49
N ILE A 8 13.69 -16.62 -1.75
CA ILE A 8 13.28 -17.43 -2.89
C ILE A 8 14.02 -18.76 -2.75
N HIS A 9 13.32 -19.83 -2.39
CA HIS A 9 13.90 -21.17 -2.40
C HIS A 9 14.06 -21.65 -3.84
N PHE A 10 15.29 -21.89 -4.27
CA PHE A 10 15.63 -22.38 -5.61
C PHE A 10 16.13 -23.82 -5.50
N THR A 11 15.41 -24.77 -6.10
CA THR A 11 15.86 -26.17 -6.19
C THR A 11 16.93 -26.31 -7.27
N ALA A 12 18.20 -26.19 -6.87
CA ALA A 12 19.38 -26.18 -7.73
C ALA A 12 19.80 -27.56 -8.31
N ALA A 13 19.27 -28.67 -7.77
CA ALA A 13 19.81 -30.00 -8.02
C ALA A 13 19.57 -30.55 -9.44
N PHE A 14 18.52 -30.13 -10.14
CA PHE A 14 18.14 -30.74 -11.43
C PHE A 14 18.87 -30.12 -12.64
N PHE A 15 19.47 -28.94 -12.50
CA PHE A 15 20.08 -28.20 -13.61
C PHE A 15 21.55 -28.58 -13.87
N ILE A 16 22.25 -29.09 -12.85
CA ILE A 16 23.69 -29.43 -12.90
C ILE A 16 23.95 -30.61 -13.85
N LEU A 17 23.02 -31.56 -13.96
CA LEU A 17 23.19 -32.76 -14.78
C LEU A 17 22.94 -32.54 -16.28
N PHE A 18 22.13 -31.55 -16.66
CA PHE A 18 21.78 -31.32 -18.07
C PHE A 18 22.85 -30.51 -18.84
N VAL A 19 23.58 -29.62 -18.14
CA VAL A 19 24.59 -28.75 -18.76
C VAL A 19 25.90 -29.50 -19.04
N SER A 20 26.27 -30.48 -18.22
CA SER A 20 27.53 -31.24 -18.39
C SER A 20 27.49 -32.23 -19.57
N PHE A 21 26.30 -32.62 -20.06
CA PHE A 21 26.16 -33.62 -21.11
C PHE A 21 26.17 -33.03 -22.53
N LEU A 22 25.84 -31.73 -22.69
CA LEU A 22 25.58 -31.15 -24.01
C LEU A 22 26.74 -30.34 -24.62
N PHE A 23 27.73 -29.94 -23.84
CA PHE A 23 28.80 -29.08 -24.34
C PHE A 23 30.16 -29.55 -23.83
N GLY A 24 30.93 -30.20 -24.70
CA GLY A 24 32.36 -30.37 -24.51
C GLY A 24 33.02 -29.00 -24.39
N GLN A 25 33.27 -28.55 -23.17
CA GLN A 25 33.89 -27.26 -22.86
C GLN A 25 34.90 -27.37 -21.71
N THR A 26 35.81 -26.41 -21.71
CA THR A 26 37.03 -26.33 -20.90
C THR A 26 36.78 -26.55 -19.41
N THR A 27 37.63 -27.36 -18.78
CA THR A 27 37.58 -27.76 -17.36
C THR A 27 37.39 -26.56 -16.40
N GLU A 28 37.92 -25.40 -16.77
CA GLU A 28 37.80 -24.15 -16.01
C GLU A 28 36.37 -23.59 -15.97
N ARG A 29 35.61 -23.66 -17.06
CA ARG A 29 34.21 -23.18 -17.11
C ARG A 29 33.32 -23.98 -16.15
N THR A 30 33.41 -25.30 -16.24
CA THR A 30 32.62 -26.23 -15.43
C THR A 30 33.00 -26.10 -13.96
N SER A 31 34.30 -25.95 -13.68
CA SER A 31 34.82 -25.74 -12.32
C SER A 31 34.28 -24.46 -11.67
N ALA A 32 34.30 -23.32 -12.37
CA ALA A 32 33.80 -22.06 -11.82
C ALA A 32 32.29 -22.09 -11.52
N LEU A 33 31.48 -22.66 -12.43
CA LEU A 33 30.04 -22.81 -12.21
C LEU A 33 29.72 -23.76 -11.05
N GLU A 34 30.38 -24.92 -10.99
CA GLU A 34 30.19 -25.87 -9.89
C GLU A 34 30.56 -25.26 -8.53
N GLN A 35 31.66 -24.50 -8.48
CA GLN A 35 32.06 -23.78 -7.28
C GLN A 35 31.02 -22.72 -6.89
N ALA A 36 30.55 -21.92 -7.85
CA ALA A 36 29.52 -20.91 -7.61
C ALA A 36 28.26 -21.53 -6.99
N TYR A 37 27.73 -22.61 -7.58
CA TYR A 37 26.54 -23.30 -7.04
C TYR A 37 26.76 -23.91 -5.65
N LYS A 38 27.96 -24.44 -5.35
CA LYS A 38 28.29 -24.93 -3.99
C LYS A 38 28.31 -23.80 -2.95
N LEU A 39 28.64 -22.58 -3.38
CA LEU A 39 28.78 -21.43 -2.49
C LEU A 39 27.47 -20.67 -2.26
N ILE A 40 26.45 -20.79 -3.13
CA ILE A 40 25.21 -19.99 -3.07
C ILE A 40 24.61 -19.91 -1.66
N GLU A 41 24.55 -21.01 -0.92
CA GLU A 41 23.94 -21.04 0.42
C GLU A 41 24.93 -20.73 1.55
N LYS A 42 26.22 -21.00 1.35
CA LYS A 42 27.25 -20.92 2.40
C LYS A 42 27.99 -19.59 2.42
N ASP A 43 28.33 -19.10 1.24
CA ASP A 43 29.03 -17.84 1.00
C ASP A 43 28.49 -17.20 -0.29
N PRO A 44 27.35 -16.50 -0.21
CA PRO A 44 26.74 -15.88 -1.38
C PRO A 44 27.65 -14.82 -2.04
N ALA A 45 28.53 -14.18 -1.27
CA ALA A 45 29.50 -13.21 -1.81
C ALA A 45 30.59 -13.93 -2.63
N GLY A 46 31.11 -15.05 -2.12
CA GLY A 46 31.99 -15.95 -2.86
C GLY A 46 31.30 -16.51 -4.12
N ALA A 47 30.03 -16.89 -4.03
CA ALA A 47 29.24 -17.35 -5.18
C ALA A 47 29.14 -16.27 -6.27
N VAL A 48 28.91 -15.00 -5.93
CA VAL A 48 28.91 -13.88 -6.90
C VAL A 48 30.25 -13.77 -7.60
N LYS A 49 31.37 -13.92 -6.87
CA LYS A 49 32.71 -13.85 -7.47
C LYS A 49 32.91 -14.96 -8.51
N GLU A 50 32.58 -16.20 -8.17
CA GLU A 50 32.69 -17.35 -9.08
C GLU A 50 31.74 -17.23 -10.29
N PHE A 51 30.50 -16.77 -10.07
CA PHE A 51 29.59 -16.48 -11.17
C PHE A 51 30.10 -15.36 -12.09
N ARG A 52 30.74 -14.32 -11.56
CA ARG A 52 31.36 -13.27 -12.38
C ARG A 52 32.53 -13.80 -13.21
N ILE A 53 33.31 -14.74 -12.69
CA ILE A 53 34.37 -15.43 -13.44
C ILE A 53 33.74 -16.24 -14.57
N ALA A 54 32.73 -17.07 -14.25
CA ALA A 54 32.00 -17.84 -15.25
C ALA A 54 31.38 -16.95 -16.34
N GLN A 55 30.77 -15.82 -15.97
CA GLN A 55 30.16 -14.85 -16.89
C GLN A 55 31.17 -14.19 -17.83
N LYS A 56 32.40 -13.96 -17.37
CA LYS A 56 33.50 -13.42 -18.20
C LYS A 56 34.03 -14.45 -19.19
N LEU A 57 34.10 -15.72 -18.78
CA LEU A 57 34.54 -16.82 -19.64
C LEU A 57 33.47 -17.16 -20.69
N PHE A 58 32.20 -17.10 -20.31
CA PHE A 58 31.06 -17.36 -21.18
C PHE A 58 29.86 -16.53 -20.73
N TYR A 59 29.47 -15.56 -21.57
CA TYR A 59 28.30 -14.74 -21.29
C TYR A 59 27.03 -15.60 -21.32
N SER A 60 26.25 -15.56 -20.23
CA SER A 60 24.93 -16.18 -20.14
C SER A 60 23.97 -15.26 -19.40
N ASP A 61 22.79 -15.03 -19.98
CA ASP A 61 21.75 -14.25 -19.29
C ASP A 61 21.26 -14.96 -18.01
N THR A 62 21.32 -16.29 -17.96
CA THR A 62 20.97 -17.08 -16.77
C THR A 62 21.92 -16.79 -15.61
N ILE A 63 23.22 -16.75 -15.88
CA ILE A 63 24.25 -16.43 -14.87
C ILE A 63 24.11 -14.95 -14.46
N ALA A 64 23.88 -14.05 -15.41
CA ALA A 64 23.63 -12.64 -15.11
C ALA A 64 22.41 -12.45 -14.19
N LEU A 65 21.32 -13.18 -14.43
CA LEU A 65 20.13 -13.16 -13.58
C LEU A 65 20.44 -13.69 -12.17
N GLN A 66 21.21 -14.77 -12.05
CA GLN A 66 21.65 -15.30 -10.75
C GLN A 66 22.54 -14.30 -9.99
N ILE A 67 23.49 -13.65 -10.67
CA ILE A 67 24.31 -12.58 -10.09
C ILE A 67 23.41 -11.46 -9.57
N ALA A 68 22.42 -11.01 -10.35
CA ALA A 68 21.52 -9.92 -9.94
C ALA A 68 20.74 -10.26 -8.66
N TYR A 69 20.19 -11.48 -8.56
CA TYR A 69 19.50 -11.94 -7.34
C TYR A 69 20.44 -12.13 -6.15
N LEU A 70 21.64 -12.67 -6.37
CA LEU A 70 22.62 -12.86 -5.30
C LEU A 70 23.09 -11.50 -4.75
N LEU A 71 23.41 -10.54 -5.62
CA LEU A 71 23.75 -9.16 -5.22
C LEU A 71 22.66 -8.53 -4.35
N ASN A 72 21.38 -8.72 -4.70
CA ASN A 72 20.27 -8.27 -3.87
C ASN A 72 20.29 -8.96 -2.49
N SER A 73 20.48 -10.28 -2.48
CA SER A 73 20.45 -11.07 -1.24
C SER A 73 21.55 -10.70 -0.23
N ILE A 74 22.69 -10.20 -0.71
CA ILE A 74 23.82 -9.74 0.13
C ILE A 74 23.77 -8.23 0.43
N GLY A 75 22.70 -7.52 0.05
CA GLY A 75 22.53 -6.10 0.35
C GLY A 75 23.27 -5.14 -0.60
N HIS A 76 23.83 -5.64 -1.71
CA HIS A 76 24.44 -4.81 -2.76
C HIS A 76 23.36 -4.26 -3.71
N THR A 77 22.42 -3.48 -3.17
CA THR A 77 21.21 -3.02 -3.87
C THR A 77 21.51 -2.25 -5.16
N ASN A 78 22.50 -1.35 -5.16
CA ASN A 78 22.81 -0.54 -6.36
C ASN A 78 23.37 -1.43 -7.50
N GLU A 79 24.32 -2.32 -7.20
CA GLU A 79 24.87 -3.26 -8.20
C GLU A 79 23.79 -4.22 -8.71
N SER A 80 22.89 -4.65 -7.83
CA SER A 80 21.76 -5.50 -8.22
C SER A 80 20.80 -4.77 -9.18
N ILE A 81 20.49 -3.50 -8.92
CA ILE A 81 19.66 -2.67 -9.82
C ILE A 81 20.32 -2.53 -11.19
N GLU A 82 21.62 -2.28 -11.25
CA GLU A 82 22.35 -2.20 -12.52
C GLU A 82 22.29 -3.51 -13.29
N ALA A 83 22.54 -4.64 -12.61
CA ALA A 83 22.46 -5.97 -13.21
C ALA A 83 21.05 -6.30 -13.73
N PHE A 84 19.99 -6.02 -12.96
CA PHE A 84 18.62 -6.21 -13.42
C PHE A 84 18.27 -5.26 -14.58
N THR A 85 18.76 -4.03 -14.57
CA THR A 85 18.52 -3.07 -15.67
C THR A 85 19.07 -3.60 -16.99
N GLN A 86 20.26 -4.20 -17.00
CA GLN A 86 20.82 -4.82 -18.21
C GLN A 86 19.97 -5.98 -18.73
N LEU A 87 19.35 -6.74 -17.82
CA LEU A 87 18.49 -7.88 -18.19
C LEU A 87 17.11 -7.48 -18.74
N THR A 88 16.71 -6.21 -18.62
CA THR A 88 15.43 -5.74 -19.20
C THR A 88 15.40 -5.76 -20.72
N SER A 89 16.54 -5.80 -21.39
CA SER A 89 16.65 -5.86 -22.84
C SER A 89 17.08 -7.24 -23.38
N CYS A 90 17.20 -8.26 -22.52
CA CYS A 90 17.61 -9.60 -22.95
C CYS A 90 16.57 -10.24 -23.88
N SER A 91 16.97 -11.20 -24.71
CA SER A 91 16.05 -11.82 -25.70
C SER A 91 15.03 -12.77 -25.06
N ILE A 92 15.30 -13.29 -23.86
CA ILE A 92 14.47 -14.27 -23.14
C ILE A 92 13.34 -13.55 -22.37
N PRO A 93 12.06 -13.71 -22.75
CA PRO A 93 10.95 -12.98 -22.13
C PRO A 93 10.84 -13.19 -20.62
N GLU A 94 11.01 -14.43 -20.16
CA GLU A 94 10.94 -14.76 -18.73
C GLU A 94 11.99 -13.99 -17.90
N PHE A 95 13.18 -13.75 -18.45
CA PHE A 95 14.24 -13.04 -17.75
C PHE A 95 13.96 -11.53 -17.73
N ARG A 96 13.43 -10.97 -18.83
CA ARG A 96 12.96 -9.57 -18.85
C ARG A 96 11.86 -9.34 -17.83
N GLU A 97 10.87 -10.22 -17.75
CA GLU A 97 9.76 -10.13 -16.79
C GLU A 97 10.24 -10.17 -15.34
N ARG A 98 11.12 -11.12 -15.02
CA ARG A 98 11.75 -11.24 -13.69
C ARG A 98 12.58 -9.99 -13.35
N ALA A 99 13.36 -9.47 -14.30
CA ALA A 99 14.16 -8.28 -14.11
C ALA A 99 13.29 -7.03 -13.88
N HIS A 100 12.24 -6.83 -14.68
CA HIS A 100 11.29 -5.73 -14.48
C HIS A 100 10.58 -5.83 -13.13
N SER A 101 10.13 -7.02 -12.74
CA SER A 101 9.47 -7.26 -11.45
C SER A 101 10.42 -6.95 -10.28
N ALA A 102 11.68 -7.38 -10.36
CA ALA A 102 12.69 -7.09 -9.35
C ALA A 102 12.97 -5.58 -9.25
N LEU A 103 13.07 -4.88 -10.38
CA LEU A 103 13.28 -3.43 -10.40
C LEU A 103 12.14 -2.63 -9.75
N ILE A 104 10.89 -3.08 -9.90
CA ILE A 104 9.74 -2.44 -9.22
C ILE A 104 9.93 -2.46 -7.70
N VAL A 105 10.28 -3.63 -7.15
CA VAL A 105 10.48 -3.82 -5.70
C VAL A 105 11.74 -3.09 -5.21
N LEU A 106 12.84 -3.17 -5.96
CA LEU A 106 14.12 -2.56 -5.58
C LEU A 106 14.10 -1.04 -5.64
N ASP A 107 13.35 -0.45 -6.58
CA ASP A 107 13.21 1.01 -6.66
C ASP A 107 12.46 1.56 -5.44
N GLU A 108 11.41 0.87 -4.99
CA GLU A 108 10.69 1.21 -3.76
C GLU A 108 11.60 1.07 -2.52
N LEU A 109 12.34 -0.04 -2.41
CA LEU A 109 13.33 -0.22 -1.35
C LEU A 109 14.40 0.88 -1.33
N ARG A 110 14.91 1.26 -2.50
CA ARG A 110 15.93 2.31 -2.62
C ARG A 110 15.38 3.67 -2.20
N ARG A 111 14.16 4.03 -2.60
CA ARG A 111 13.50 5.28 -2.21
C ARG A 111 13.27 5.31 -0.71
N THR A 112 12.67 4.25 -0.17
CA THR A 112 12.43 4.13 1.27
C THR A 112 13.74 4.24 2.04
N GLN A 113 14.84 3.59 1.63
CA GLN A 113 16.13 3.66 2.31
C GLN A 113 16.79 5.06 2.26
N ARG A 114 16.74 5.74 1.11
CA ARG A 114 17.44 7.01 0.92
C ARG A 114 16.70 8.23 1.47
N ASN A 115 15.37 8.21 1.49
CA ASN A 115 14.59 9.37 1.89
C ASN A 115 13.80 9.11 3.17
N PRO A 116 13.99 9.94 4.22
CA PRO A 116 13.16 9.90 5.41
C PRO A 116 11.72 10.39 5.17
N ALA A 117 11.44 11.04 4.04
CA ALA A 117 10.15 11.63 3.73
C ALA A 117 9.21 10.70 2.94
N THR A 118 7.93 10.77 3.29
CA THR A 118 6.82 10.04 2.66
C THR A 118 5.66 10.98 2.39
N LEU A 119 4.90 10.70 1.34
CA LEU A 119 3.67 11.40 1.00
C LEU A 119 2.58 10.38 0.68
N HIS A 120 1.44 10.60 1.30
CA HIS A 120 0.22 9.85 1.08
C HIS A 120 -0.87 10.82 0.64
N LEU A 121 -1.47 10.57 -0.52
CA LEU A 121 -2.67 11.25 -0.96
C LEU A 121 -3.78 10.22 -1.06
N SER A 122 -4.93 10.51 -0.46
CA SER A 122 -6.16 9.75 -0.68
C SER A 122 -7.30 10.71 -0.98
N ALA A 123 -8.16 10.33 -1.91
CA ALA A 123 -9.40 11.05 -2.21
C ALA A 123 -10.51 10.03 -2.46
N THR A 124 -11.67 10.24 -1.83
CA THR A 124 -12.85 9.39 -1.92
C THR A 124 -14.04 10.28 -2.26
N ALA A 125 -14.67 10.02 -3.40
CA ALA A 125 -16.00 10.53 -3.71
C ALA A 125 -17.00 9.40 -3.49
N LEU A 126 -18.00 9.62 -2.65
CA LEU A 126 -19.03 8.62 -2.36
C LEU A 126 -20.43 9.20 -2.50
N ASN A 127 -21.36 8.34 -2.92
CA ASN A 127 -22.79 8.60 -2.86
C ASN A 127 -23.41 7.75 -1.76
N ASP A 128 -24.19 8.37 -0.87
CA ASP A 128 -24.93 7.70 0.19
C ASP A 128 -26.43 7.72 -0.12
N SER A 129 -27.06 6.54 -0.17
CA SER A 129 -28.48 6.43 -0.53
C SER A 129 -29.44 6.87 0.58
N TYR A 130 -29.02 6.85 1.84
CA TYR A 130 -29.89 7.15 2.99
C TYR A 130 -30.08 8.65 3.14
N PHE A 131 -28.99 9.42 3.10
CA PHE A 131 -29.05 10.89 3.08
C PHE A 131 -29.25 11.45 1.66
N GLN A 132 -29.12 10.59 0.64
CA GLN A 132 -29.10 10.95 -0.79
C GLN A 132 -28.05 12.03 -1.08
N ASP A 133 -26.89 11.89 -0.44
CA ASP A 133 -25.82 12.89 -0.41
C ASP A 133 -24.57 12.39 -1.13
N ASN A 134 -23.85 13.30 -1.75
CA ASN A 134 -22.52 13.03 -2.30
C ASN A 134 -21.48 13.68 -1.41
N ILE A 135 -20.56 12.88 -0.91
CA ILE A 135 -19.54 13.30 0.04
C ILE A 135 -18.17 13.13 -0.64
N LEU A 136 -17.35 14.17 -0.53
CA LEU A 136 -15.95 14.15 -0.93
C LEU A 136 -15.09 14.22 0.33
N TRP A 137 -14.24 13.20 0.51
CA TRP A 137 -13.19 13.18 1.51
C TRP A 137 -11.84 13.12 0.83
N SER A 138 -10.91 13.99 1.21
CA SER A 138 -9.55 13.99 0.68
C SER A 138 -8.55 14.28 1.77
N THR A 139 -7.43 13.59 1.75
CA THR A 139 -6.32 13.75 2.70
C THR A 139 -5.00 13.77 1.94
N LEU A 140 -4.19 14.80 2.17
CA LEU A 140 -2.78 14.82 1.80
C LEU A 140 -1.96 14.79 3.09
N GLN A 141 -1.19 13.75 3.30
CA GLN A 141 -0.35 13.56 4.47
C GLN A 141 1.12 13.44 4.06
N GLY A 142 1.97 14.31 4.58
CA GLY A 142 3.41 14.19 4.52
C GLY A 142 3.97 13.72 5.85
N ALA A 143 4.92 12.79 5.85
CA ALA A 143 5.61 12.38 7.07
C ALA A 143 7.13 12.32 6.87
N TYR A 144 7.89 12.69 7.90
CA TYR A 144 9.35 12.71 7.91
C TYR A 144 9.87 11.90 9.10
N ASN A 145 10.62 10.83 8.84
CA ASN A 145 11.19 9.98 9.87
C ASN A 145 12.28 10.72 10.67
N LEU A 146 12.10 10.76 11.99
CA LEU A 146 13.00 11.44 12.94
C LEU A 146 14.06 10.50 13.53
N THR A 147 13.93 9.20 13.27
CA THR A 147 14.77 8.14 13.84
C THR A 147 15.25 7.20 12.73
N ASP A 148 16.45 6.65 12.87
CA ASP A 148 17.00 5.67 11.91
C ASP A 148 16.17 4.39 11.87
N THR A 149 15.58 4.01 13.02
CA THR A 149 14.65 2.89 13.17
C THR A 149 13.26 3.18 12.61
N ARG A 150 12.97 4.45 12.26
CA ARG A 150 11.71 4.93 11.68
C ARG A 150 10.48 4.64 12.52
N ASN A 151 10.67 4.48 13.83
CA ASN A 151 9.58 4.29 14.77
C ASN A 151 8.94 5.62 15.19
N LEU A 152 9.57 6.75 14.87
CA LEU A 152 9.05 8.08 15.16
C LEU A 152 9.19 8.99 13.93
N SER A 153 8.10 9.66 13.56
CA SER A 153 8.04 10.57 12.41
C SER A 153 7.28 11.85 12.77
N ALA A 154 7.70 13.00 12.23
CA ALA A 154 6.87 14.21 12.20
C ALA A 154 5.88 14.10 11.04
N VAL A 155 4.63 14.52 11.25
CA VAL A 155 3.55 14.40 10.26
C VAL A 155 2.86 15.75 10.05
N ILE A 156 2.45 16.01 8.82
CA ILE A 156 1.59 17.13 8.42
C ILE A 156 0.46 16.56 7.58
N THR A 157 -0.78 16.91 7.91
CA THR A 157 -1.99 16.43 7.24
C THR A 157 -2.84 17.63 6.80
N LEU A 158 -3.18 17.67 5.52
CA LEU A 158 -4.24 18.49 4.95
C LEU A 158 -5.46 17.62 4.68
N GLY A 159 -6.59 17.92 5.31
CA GLY A 159 -7.84 17.20 5.13
C GLY A 159 -8.91 18.10 4.53
N LEU A 160 -9.69 17.57 3.59
CA LEU A 160 -10.89 18.20 3.06
C LEU A 160 -12.06 17.24 3.22
N SER A 161 -13.15 17.73 3.78
CA SER A 161 -14.43 17.04 3.77
C SER A 161 -15.50 18.02 3.30
N ALA A 162 -16.32 17.61 2.34
CA ALA A 162 -17.38 18.42 1.78
C ALA A 162 -18.54 17.53 1.33
N ASP A 163 -19.75 18.08 1.34
CA ASP A 163 -20.92 17.38 0.82
C ASP A 163 -21.84 18.28 -0.02
N THR A 164 -22.81 17.66 -0.68
CA THR A 164 -23.73 18.34 -1.60
C THR A 164 -25.04 18.81 -0.98
N ARG A 165 -25.43 18.28 0.18
CA ARG A 165 -26.75 18.53 0.78
C ARG A 165 -26.76 19.48 1.96
N SER A 166 -25.63 19.68 2.60
CA SER A 166 -25.48 20.57 3.74
C SER A 166 -25.72 22.01 3.33
N VAL A 167 -26.67 22.65 4.01
CA VAL A 167 -27.04 24.05 3.83
C VAL A 167 -26.52 24.87 5.01
N GLY A 168 -25.74 25.92 4.72
CA GLY A 168 -25.28 26.88 5.72
C GLY A 168 -26.36 27.93 6.03
N GLY A 169 -26.31 28.57 7.20
CA GLY A 169 -27.28 29.63 7.57
C GLY A 169 -27.59 29.72 9.07
N THR A 170 -28.71 30.38 9.39
CA THR A 170 -29.23 30.53 10.76
C THR A 170 -29.83 29.25 11.33
N LEU A 171 -30.32 28.35 10.46
CA LEU A 171 -30.72 26.97 10.80
C LEU A 171 -29.79 26.00 10.06
N PRO A 172 -28.76 25.43 10.73
CA PRO A 172 -27.83 24.53 10.07
C PRO A 172 -28.46 23.13 9.90
N VAL A 173 -28.53 22.64 8.66
CA VAL A 173 -28.68 21.21 8.38
C VAL A 173 -27.35 20.74 7.81
N LEU A 174 -26.61 19.97 8.61
CA LEU A 174 -25.29 19.42 8.25
C LEU A 174 -25.39 17.90 8.22
N TYR A 175 -25.15 17.34 7.04
CA TYR A 175 -25.12 15.89 6.81
C TYR A 175 -23.70 15.32 6.98
N SER A 176 -22.71 16.06 6.49
CA SER A 176 -21.29 15.77 6.68
C SER A 176 -20.55 17.00 7.20
N ASP A 177 -19.36 16.76 7.72
CA ASP A 177 -18.50 17.82 8.21
C ASP A 177 -17.88 18.56 7.03
N ASN A 178 -18.40 19.75 6.72
CA ASN A 178 -17.90 20.57 5.63
C ASN A 178 -16.72 21.39 6.13
N VAL A 179 -15.51 20.85 6.04
CA VAL A 179 -14.33 21.36 6.72
C VAL A 179 -13.05 21.20 5.90
N LEU A 180 -12.17 22.19 5.99
CA LEU A 180 -10.76 22.09 5.62
C LEU A 180 -9.92 22.02 6.90
N VAL A 181 -9.02 21.06 6.99
CA VAL A 181 -8.21 20.80 8.17
C VAL A 181 -6.74 20.89 7.81
N PHE A 182 -5.98 21.61 8.64
CA PHE A 182 -4.52 21.63 8.62
C PHE A 182 -4.04 21.22 10.01
N ILE A 183 -3.45 20.04 10.13
CA ILE A 183 -2.92 19.51 11.39
C ILE A 183 -1.49 19.02 11.20
N SER A 184 -0.70 19.12 12.26
CA SER A 184 0.64 18.55 12.31
C SER A 184 0.85 17.85 13.65
N GLY A 185 1.82 16.94 13.69
CA GLY A 185 2.01 16.12 14.87
C GLY A 185 3.12 15.11 14.74
N PHE A 186 3.02 14.07 15.56
CA PHE A 186 3.97 12.97 15.60
C PHE A 186 3.27 11.64 15.41
N ARG A 187 3.95 10.76 14.68
CA ARG A 187 3.58 9.36 14.46
C ARG A 187 4.58 8.47 15.17
N TYR A 188 4.09 7.62 16.06
CA TYR A 188 4.87 6.58 16.71
C TYR A 188 4.45 5.19 16.22
N SER A 189 5.39 4.43 15.69
CA SER A 189 5.19 3.09 15.11
C SER A 189 6.05 2.07 15.86
N PRO A 190 5.61 1.57 17.04
CA PRO A 190 6.45 0.71 17.90
C PRO A 190 6.75 -0.66 17.30
N LEU A 191 5.86 -1.16 16.45
CA LEU A 191 5.96 -2.48 15.82
C LEU A 191 5.27 -2.45 14.46
N ALA A 192 5.59 -3.44 13.62
CA ALA A 192 5.03 -3.53 12.29
C ALA A 192 3.49 -3.60 12.32
N GLY A 193 2.85 -2.65 11.63
CA GLY A 193 1.40 -2.57 11.54
C GLY A 193 0.73 -1.71 12.61
N ALA A 194 1.41 -1.39 13.72
CA ALA A 194 0.86 -0.51 14.77
C ALA A 194 1.35 0.93 14.59
N VAL A 195 0.43 1.88 14.68
CA VAL A 195 0.69 3.32 14.52
C VAL A 195 -0.12 4.11 15.54
N PHE A 196 0.52 5.06 16.20
CA PHE A 196 -0.09 6.03 17.11
C PHE A 196 0.22 7.44 16.63
N ASP A 197 -0.81 8.17 16.22
CA ASP A 197 -0.72 9.56 15.77
C ASP A 197 -1.25 10.50 16.86
N VAL A 198 -0.48 11.54 17.17
CA VAL A 198 -0.93 12.65 18.01
C VAL A 198 -0.71 13.94 17.22
N GLU A 199 -1.80 14.58 16.83
CA GLU A 199 -1.82 15.72 15.93
C GLU A 199 -2.64 16.88 16.51
N GLY A 200 -2.24 18.11 16.17
CA GLY A 200 -2.93 19.33 16.56
C GLY A 200 -2.82 20.39 15.48
N GLY A 201 -3.86 21.22 15.35
CA GLY A 201 -3.86 22.31 14.37
C GLY A 201 -5.21 22.99 14.28
N ILE A 202 -5.57 23.38 13.06
CA ILE A 202 -6.73 24.21 12.79
C ILE A 202 -7.68 23.54 11.81
N ALA A 203 -8.97 23.77 12.04
CA ALA A 203 -10.07 23.41 11.17
C ALA A 203 -10.79 24.69 10.74
N TYR A 204 -11.12 24.77 9.46
CA TYR A 204 -11.89 25.85 8.85
C TYR A 204 -13.20 25.28 8.30
N ASP A 205 -14.31 25.64 8.93
CA ASP A 205 -15.64 25.22 8.51
C ASP A 205 -15.99 25.91 7.18
N LEU A 206 -16.24 25.12 6.13
CA LEU A 206 -16.59 25.61 4.79
C LEU A 206 -18.00 26.20 4.73
N ARG A 207 -18.85 25.91 5.73
CA ARG A 207 -20.20 26.45 5.88
C ARG A 207 -20.31 27.28 7.15
N ILE A 208 -21.13 28.33 7.12
CA ILE A 208 -21.42 29.17 8.28
C ILE A 208 -22.49 28.48 9.13
N GLN A 209 -22.19 28.27 10.41
CA GLN A 209 -23.12 27.74 11.42
C GLN A 209 -23.49 28.84 12.42
N GLY A 210 -24.59 29.56 12.13
CA GLY A 210 -25.03 30.68 12.98
C GLY A 210 -23.91 31.71 13.22
N ASN A 211 -23.72 32.11 14.48
CA ASN A 211 -22.75 33.15 14.87
C ASN A 211 -21.39 32.59 15.35
N ARG A 212 -21.08 31.34 15.02
CA ARG A 212 -19.83 30.69 15.46
C ARG A 212 -18.66 31.06 14.54
N SER A 213 -17.46 31.16 15.12
CA SER A 213 -16.21 31.28 14.34
C SER A 213 -16.04 30.06 13.43
N ARG A 214 -15.68 30.31 12.17
CA ARG A 214 -15.37 29.26 11.20
C ARG A 214 -14.02 28.59 11.46
N LEU A 215 -13.10 29.31 12.11
CA LEU A 215 -11.80 28.79 12.50
C LEU A 215 -11.90 28.19 13.90
N ARG A 216 -11.48 26.92 14.03
CA ARG A 216 -11.49 26.15 15.28
C ARG A 216 -10.19 25.39 15.46
N TRP A 217 -9.82 25.11 16.70
CA TRP A 217 -8.74 24.18 17.01
C TRP A 217 -9.19 22.73 16.83
N ASP A 218 -8.31 21.88 16.31
CA ASP A 218 -8.54 20.44 16.10
C ASP A 218 -7.34 19.65 16.64
N TYR A 219 -7.59 18.78 17.62
CA TYR A 219 -6.60 17.90 18.23
C TYR A 219 -7.08 16.46 18.14
N ARG A 220 -6.16 15.57 17.80
CA ARG A 220 -6.45 14.17 17.53
C ARG A 220 -5.40 13.28 18.15
N ALA A 221 -5.87 12.16 18.70
CA ALA A 221 -5.01 11.07 19.12
C ALA A 221 -5.61 9.79 18.53
N VAL A 222 -4.92 9.14 17.61
CA VAL A 222 -5.43 7.97 16.87
C VAL A 222 -4.45 6.81 17.01
N GLY A 223 -4.93 5.70 17.57
CA GLY A 223 -4.23 4.42 17.52
C GLY A 223 -4.79 3.58 16.39
N SER A 224 -3.93 2.93 15.62
CA SER A 224 -4.33 1.98 14.58
C SER A 224 -3.43 0.77 14.53
N TYR A 225 -4.00 -0.36 14.14
CA TYR A 225 -3.28 -1.60 13.87
C TYR A 225 -3.80 -2.23 12.61
N GLY A 226 -2.91 -2.60 11.68
CA GLY A 226 -3.27 -3.27 10.44
C GLY A 226 -2.28 -4.36 10.07
N THR A 227 -2.79 -5.42 9.45
CA THR A 227 -1.98 -6.54 8.94
C THR A 227 -2.60 -7.12 7.69
N GLY A 228 -1.79 -7.77 6.86
CA GLY A 228 -2.27 -8.37 5.63
C GLY A 228 -1.24 -9.19 4.89
N VAL A 229 -1.75 -10.00 3.97
CA VAL A 229 -1.01 -10.68 2.91
C VAL A 229 -1.27 -9.91 1.62
N TYR A 230 -0.21 -9.31 1.08
CA TYR A 230 -0.26 -8.51 -0.13
C TYR A 230 0.45 -9.21 -1.27
N LEU A 231 0.02 -8.93 -2.49
CA LEU A 231 0.65 -9.47 -3.69
C LEU A 231 1.92 -8.69 -4.02
N THR A 232 2.98 -9.41 -4.33
CA THR A 232 4.19 -8.83 -4.87
C THR A 232 3.89 -8.26 -6.26
N PRO A 233 4.29 -7.02 -6.57
CA PRO A 233 4.24 -6.47 -7.91
C PRO A 233 4.97 -7.37 -8.92
N LYS A 234 4.33 -7.63 -10.06
CA LYS A 234 4.89 -8.44 -11.14
C LYS A 234 4.72 -7.70 -12.46
N TYR A 235 5.70 -7.90 -13.34
CA TYR A 235 5.66 -7.41 -14.70
C TYR A 235 5.41 -8.58 -15.66
N CYS A 236 4.38 -8.46 -16.51
CA CYS A 236 3.99 -9.48 -17.49
C CYS A 236 3.93 -8.84 -18.88
N GLU A 237 4.70 -9.32 -19.86
CA GLU A 237 4.69 -8.76 -21.22
C GLU A 237 3.37 -9.03 -21.95
N LYS A 238 2.70 -10.11 -21.56
CA LYS A 238 1.41 -10.52 -22.10
C LYS A 238 0.34 -10.41 -21.03
N LEU A 239 -0.91 -10.32 -21.47
CA LEU A 239 -2.06 -10.37 -20.60
C LEU A 239 -2.04 -11.70 -19.82
N TYR A 240 -1.90 -11.62 -18.51
CA TYR A 240 -1.84 -12.77 -17.62
C TYR A 240 -3.03 -12.77 -16.67
N PHE A 241 -3.77 -13.88 -16.64
CA PHE A 241 -4.85 -14.09 -15.69
C PHE A 241 -4.30 -14.80 -14.46
N GLU A 242 -3.98 -14.01 -13.44
CA GLU A 242 -3.53 -14.49 -12.14
C GLU A 242 -4.76 -14.88 -11.30
N HIS A 243 -4.59 -15.76 -10.31
CA HIS A 243 -5.60 -16.04 -9.27
C HIS A 243 -4.99 -15.89 -7.88
N SER A 244 -4.00 -15.01 -7.76
CA SER A 244 -3.26 -14.82 -6.53
C SER A 244 -4.10 -14.04 -5.53
N PHE A 245 -4.18 -14.59 -4.33
CA PHE A 245 -5.03 -14.11 -3.25
C PHE A 245 -4.33 -13.06 -2.41
N PHE A 246 -5.07 -12.04 -1.98
CA PHE A 246 -4.66 -11.10 -0.96
C PHE A 246 -5.75 -10.90 0.08
N ALA A 247 -5.34 -10.55 1.29
CA ALA A 247 -6.25 -10.14 2.34
C ALA A 247 -5.57 -9.18 3.30
N ASP A 248 -6.30 -8.20 3.78
CA ASP A 248 -5.86 -7.27 4.81
C ASP A 248 -7.01 -6.97 5.79
N ALA A 249 -6.63 -6.68 7.02
CA ALA A 249 -7.56 -6.27 8.06
C ALA A 249 -6.89 -5.24 8.96
N GLY A 250 -7.69 -4.32 9.48
CA GLY A 250 -7.19 -3.31 10.39
C GLY A 250 -8.27 -2.75 11.29
N VAL A 251 -7.82 -2.18 12.40
CA VAL A 251 -8.64 -1.48 13.38
C VAL A 251 -8.00 -0.15 13.70
N SER A 252 -8.82 0.84 14.04
CA SER A 252 -8.35 2.10 14.59
C SER A 252 -9.34 2.63 15.63
N ALA A 253 -8.84 3.43 16.55
CA ALA A 253 -9.66 4.19 17.48
C ALA A 253 -8.98 5.53 17.71
N GLY A 254 -9.77 6.60 17.65
CA GLY A 254 -9.25 7.95 17.79
C GLY A 254 -10.16 8.89 18.55
N PHE A 255 -9.57 9.75 19.36
CA PHE A 255 -10.24 10.90 19.93
C PHE A 255 -10.15 12.09 18.98
N TYR A 256 -11.26 12.81 18.81
CA TYR A 256 -11.36 13.98 17.95
C TYR A 256 -11.97 15.14 18.73
N SER A 257 -11.17 16.17 19.05
CA SER A 257 -11.62 17.29 19.89
C SER A 257 -12.79 18.07 19.29
N ARG A 258 -12.88 18.13 17.96
CA ARG A 258 -13.95 18.85 17.26
C ARG A 258 -15.34 18.23 17.48
N TYR A 259 -15.37 16.95 17.83
CA TYR A 259 -16.59 16.19 18.12
C TYR A 259 -16.74 15.85 19.60
N ASP A 260 -15.68 16.05 20.40
CA ASP A 260 -15.57 15.54 21.76
C ASP A 260 -15.94 14.05 21.85
N ASN A 261 -15.46 13.28 20.88
CA ASN A 261 -15.89 11.91 20.63
C ASN A 261 -14.70 11.01 20.33
N VAL A 262 -14.79 9.77 20.82
CA VAL A 262 -13.93 8.67 20.40
C VAL A 262 -14.66 7.85 19.34
N ILE A 263 -14.04 7.68 18.18
CA ILE A 263 -14.58 6.90 17.08
C ILE A 263 -13.63 5.74 16.79
N GLY A 264 -14.18 4.54 16.73
CA GLY A 264 -13.49 3.30 16.42
C GLY A 264 -13.93 2.77 15.06
N TYR A 265 -12.97 2.24 14.30
CA TYR A 265 -13.18 1.61 13.01
C TYR A 265 -12.57 0.21 12.99
N ALA A 266 -13.22 -0.70 12.28
CA ALA A 266 -12.64 -1.97 11.87
C ALA A 266 -12.92 -2.18 10.38
N GLN A 267 -11.91 -2.59 9.62
CA GLN A 267 -12.03 -2.84 8.20
C GLN A 267 -11.35 -4.15 7.83
N GLY A 268 -11.90 -4.81 6.81
CA GLY A 268 -11.36 -6.03 6.25
C GLY A 268 -11.54 -6.04 4.74
N ARG A 269 -10.54 -6.56 4.03
CA ARG A 269 -10.58 -6.75 2.59
C ARG A 269 -9.96 -8.10 2.24
N ALA A 270 -10.59 -8.82 1.32
CA ALA A 270 -10.05 -10.06 0.78
C ALA A 270 -10.39 -10.16 -0.71
N GLY A 271 -9.43 -10.53 -1.54
CA GLY A 271 -9.60 -10.52 -2.98
C GLY A 271 -8.57 -11.30 -3.76
N ILE A 272 -8.69 -11.20 -5.07
CA ILE A 272 -7.82 -11.84 -6.03
C ILE A 272 -7.35 -10.81 -7.06
N ARG A 273 -6.10 -10.94 -7.50
CA ARG A 273 -5.65 -10.26 -8.71
C ARG A 273 -6.15 -11.04 -9.90
N LEU A 274 -6.92 -10.39 -10.75
CA LEU A 274 -7.54 -11.01 -11.92
C LEU A 274 -6.66 -10.93 -13.15
N ILE A 275 -6.00 -9.77 -13.34
CA ILE A 275 -5.28 -9.45 -14.58
C ILE A 275 -3.98 -8.72 -14.26
N GLU A 276 -2.90 -9.10 -14.94
CA GLU A 276 -1.64 -8.37 -15.01
C GLU A 276 -1.24 -8.14 -16.46
N TYR A 277 -0.78 -6.93 -16.76
CA TYR A 277 -0.25 -6.58 -18.08
C TYR A 277 0.73 -5.41 -17.97
N GLY A 278 1.93 -5.57 -18.51
CA GLY A 278 3.04 -4.66 -18.25
C GLY A 278 3.29 -4.53 -16.75
N ALA A 279 3.36 -3.30 -16.26
CA ALA A 279 3.45 -3.00 -14.82
C ALA A 279 2.08 -2.74 -14.17
N SER A 280 0.98 -2.99 -14.89
CA SER A 280 -0.38 -2.73 -14.45
C SER A 280 -1.02 -3.98 -13.86
N ALA A 281 -1.94 -3.79 -12.92
CA ALA A 281 -2.72 -4.85 -12.32
C ALA A 281 -4.18 -4.46 -12.11
N PHE A 282 -5.06 -5.46 -12.15
CA PHE A 282 -6.48 -5.33 -11.84
C PHE A 282 -6.90 -6.38 -10.81
N ASP A 283 -7.50 -5.91 -9.72
CA ASP A 283 -7.92 -6.75 -8.60
C ASP A 283 -9.43 -6.64 -8.40
N ALA A 284 -10.06 -7.73 -7.95
CA ALA A 284 -11.42 -7.74 -7.42
C ALA A 284 -11.41 -8.25 -5.98
N TYR A 285 -12.24 -7.66 -5.12
CA TYR A 285 -12.23 -7.97 -3.70
C TYR A 285 -13.59 -7.75 -3.05
N LEU A 286 -13.76 -8.37 -1.89
CA LEU A 286 -14.79 -8.08 -0.92
C LEU A 286 -14.24 -7.18 0.17
N ARG A 287 -15.09 -6.30 0.70
CA ARG A 287 -14.77 -5.38 1.79
C ARG A 287 -15.84 -5.41 2.87
N THR A 288 -15.41 -5.28 4.12
CA THR A 288 -16.27 -5.07 5.28
C THR A 288 -15.77 -3.86 6.06
N ASN A 289 -16.67 -3.00 6.52
CA ASN A 289 -16.36 -1.88 7.41
C ASN A 289 -17.30 -1.91 8.61
N LEU A 290 -16.77 -1.54 9.77
CA LEU A 290 -17.50 -1.28 10.99
C LEU A 290 -17.01 0.04 11.56
N SER A 291 -17.92 0.91 11.93
CA SER A 291 -17.63 2.15 12.66
C SER A 291 -18.52 2.20 13.90
N MET A 292 -17.96 2.65 15.01
CA MET A 292 -18.70 2.90 16.24
C MET A 292 -18.16 4.13 16.95
N ASP A 293 -19.01 4.83 17.71
CA ASP A 293 -18.59 6.00 18.47
C ASP A 293 -19.03 5.98 19.93
N SER A 294 -18.29 6.70 20.77
CA SER A 294 -18.55 6.77 22.22
C SER A 294 -19.83 7.54 22.57
N GLN A 295 -20.25 8.46 21.71
CA GLN A 295 -21.45 9.26 21.89
C GLN A 295 -22.75 8.57 21.40
N ASN A 296 -22.65 7.38 20.80
CA ASN A 296 -23.77 6.64 20.21
C ASN A 296 -24.58 7.46 19.19
N LEU A 297 -23.90 8.26 18.36
CA LEU A 297 -24.53 9.02 17.28
C LEU A 297 -24.89 8.06 16.15
N PHE A 298 -26.16 8.05 15.72
CA PHE A 298 -26.65 7.00 14.82
C PHE A 298 -25.85 6.91 13.52
N TYR A 299 -25.45 8.06 12.97
CA TYR A 299 -24.75 8.17 11.69
C TYR A 299 -23.28 7.75 11.77
N ASN A 300 -22.71 7.60 12.97
CA ASN A 300 -21.34 7.13 13.18
C ASN A 300 -21.26 5.62 13.43
N ASN A 301 -22.39 4.98 13.74
CA ASN A 301 -22.47 3.56 14.08
C ASN A 301 -22.99 2.78 12.87
N ILE A 302 -22.09 2.23 12.07
CA ILE A 302 -22.43 1.58 10.79
C ILE A 302 -21.67 0.28 10.62
N GLY A 303 -22.35 -0.72 10.09
CA GLY A 303 -21.73 -1.92 9.54
C GLY A 303 -22.04 -2.03 8.06
N GLU A 304 -21.02 -2.25 7.25
CA GLU A 304 -21.14 -2.30 5.80
C GLU A 304 -20.34 -3.47 5.24
N ALA A 305 -20.85 -4.07 4.17
CA ALA A 305 -20.14 -5.07 3.40
C ALA A 305 -20.46 -4.95 1.93
N GLY A 306 -19.52 -5.33 1.07
CA GLY A 306 -19.74 -5.32 -0.37
C GLY A 306 -18.50 -5.69 -1.15
N GLY A 307 -18.51 -5.33 -2.42
CA GLY A 307 -17.46 -5.67 -3.38
C GLY A 307 -16.84 -4.43 -3.99
N GLY A 308 -15.60 -4.59 -4.45
CA GLY A 308 -14.92 -3.55 -5.18
C GLY A 308 -13.91 -4.10 -6.17
N VAL A 309 -13.47 -3.21 -7.05
CA VAL A 309 -12.37 -3.44 -7.98
C VAL A 309 -11.29 -2.40 -7.74
N ARG A 310 -10.05 -2.76 -8.01
CA ARG A 310 -8.89 -1.86 -7.94
C ARG A 310 -8.09 -1.97 -9.22
N PHE A 311 -7.80 -0.82 -9.83
CA PHE A 311 -6.87 -0.70 -10.93
C PHE A 311 -5.58 -0.04 -10.46
N ILE A 312 -4.45 -0.66 -10.78
CA ILE A 312 -3.11 -0.15 -10.55
C ILE A 312 -2.49 0.09 -11.93
N PRO A 313 -2.40 1.35 -12.40
CA PRO A 313 -1.91 1.65 -13.74
C PRO A 313 -0.42 1.30 -13.91
N ASP A 314 0.40 1.57 -12.89
CA ASP A 314 1.79 1.15 -12.85
C ASP A 314 2.23 1.01 -11.39
N HIS A 315 2.74 -0.15 -11.01
CA HIS A 315 3.22 -0.40 -9.66
C HIS A 315 4.28 0.60 -9.19
N LYS A 316 5.10 1.16 -10.08
CA LYS A 316 6.14 2.15 -9.76
C LYS A 316 5.57 3.52 -9.40
N TRP A 317 4.34 3.81 -9.83
CA TRP A 317 3.73 5.11 -9.59
C TRP A 317 3.19 5.22 -8.17
N GLY A 318 2.91 4.10 -7.52
CA GLY A 318 2.24 4.07 -6.21
C GLY A 318 0.79 4.55 -6.29
N VAL A 319 0.19 4.56 -7.48
CA VAL A 319 -1.17 5.04 -7.73
C VAL A 319 -2.12 3.85 -7.78
N SER A 320 -3.29 3.98 -7.16
CA SER A 320 -4.40 3.05 -7.36
C SER A 320 -5.73 3.77 -7.42
N VAL A 321 -6.62 3.25 -8.26
CA VAL A 321 -8.01 3.71 -8.38
C VAL A 321 -8.92 2.57 -7.99
N LEU A 322 -9.86 2.82 -7.09
CA LEU A 322 -10.78 1.81 -6.57
C LEU A 322 -12.21 2.24 -6.81
N LEU A 323 -13.06 1.28 -7.16
CA LEU A 323 -14.50 1.45 -7.25
C LEU A 323 -15.16 0.40 -6.36
N GLU A 324 -15.97 0.84 -5.41
CA GLU A 324 -16.66 -0.04 -4.45
C GLU A 324 -18.17 0.19 -4.49
N PHE A 325 -18.92 -0.90 -4.31
CA PHE A 325 -20.34 -0.89 -3.99
C PHE A 325 -20.54 -1.62 -2.67
N LEU A 326 -21.01 -0.90 -1.65
CA LEU A 326 -21.24 -1.44 -0.31
C LEU A 326 -22.70 -1.29 0.09
N ARG A 327 -23.21 -2.31 0.78
CA ARG A 327 -24.51 -2.26 1.44
C ARG A 327 -24.29 -2.27 2.95
N GLY A 328 -25.02 -1.43 3.66
CA GLY A 328 -24.83 -1.25 5.08
C GLY A 328 -26.10 -1.10 5.87
N THR A 329 -25.91 -1.03 7.18
CA THR A 329 -26.95 -0.71 8.16
C THR A 329 -26.37 0.18 9.24
N TYR A 330 -27.18 1.12 9.72
CA TYR A 330 -26.90 1.82 10.98
C TYR A 330 -27.18 0.88 12.16
N ILE A 331 -26.23 0.79 13.09
CA ILE A 331 -26.23 -0.13 14.23
C ILE A 331 -26.47 0.66 15.52
N GLY A 332 -27.20 0.07 16.46
CA GLY A 332 -27.42 0.65 17.80
C GLY A 332 -28.71 1.44 17.96
N ARG A 333 -29.00 1.83 19.21
CA ARG A 333 -30.13 2.69 19.57
C ARG A 333 -29.59 4.10 19.80
N SER A 334 -29.94 5.04 18.93
CA SER A 334 -29.53 6.43 19.10
C SER A 334 -30.54 7.22 19.93
N ARG A 335 -30.11 8.35 20.51
CA ARG A 335 -31.00 9.34 21.14
C ARG A 335 -31.88 10.09 20.14
N PHE A 336 -31.55 10.03 18.85
CA PHE A 336 -32.17 10.77 17.74
C PHE A 336 -32.58 9.82 16.63
N GLN A 337 -33.24 8.71 16.99
CA GLN A 337 -33.58 7.67 16.03
C GLN A 337 -34.52 8.25 14.96
N SER A 338 -34.05 8.30 13.72
CA SER A 338 -34.94 8.42 12.57
C SER A 338 -35.86 7.19 12.57
N THR A 339 -37.17 7.42 12.50
CA THR A 339 -38.21 6.37 12.38
C THR A 339 -38.20 5.65 11.03
N GLY A 340 -37.19 5.89 10.19
CA GLY A 340 -37.06 5.33 8.85
C GLY A 340 -36.24 4.03 8.75
N ASP A 341 -36.02 3.61 7.51
CA ASP A 341 -35.20 2.45 7.16
C ASP A 341 -33.76 2.61 7.68
N ARG A 342 -33.16 1.54 8.21
CA ARG A 342 -31.77 1.57 8.72
C ARG A 342 -30.75 1.15 7.66
N TYR A 343 -31.22 0.69 6.52
CA TYR A 343 -30.37 0.22 5.44
C TYR A 343 -29.94 1.37 4.53
N HIS A 344 -28.70 1.29 4.06
CA HIS A 344 -28.15 2.19 3.08
C HIS A 344 -27.27 1.43 2.09
N SER A 345 -27.01 2.07 0.95
CA SER A 345 -26.04 1.61 -0.04
C SER A 345 -25.12 2.76 -0.40
N THR A 346 -23.86 2.45 -0.66
CA THR A 346 -22.87 3.43 -1.08
C THR A 346 -22.13 2.97 -2.32
N ILE A 347 -21.88 3.92 -3.23
CA ILE A 347 -20.92 3.76 -4.32
C ILE A 347 -19.74 4.68 -4.00
N ARG A 348 -18.52 4.16 -4.07
CA ARG A 348 -17.29 4.90 -3.72
C ARG A 348 -16.29 4.82 -4.85
N LEU A 349 -15.83 5.98 -5.31
CA LEU A 349 -14.66 6.10 -6.17
C LEU A 349 -13.51 6.64 -5.33
N MET A 350 -12.41 5.89 -5.28
CA MET A 350 -11.22 6.26 -4.51
C MET A 350 -10.00 6.36 -5.39
N GLY A 351 -9.20 7.41 -5.19
CA GLY A 351 -7.84 7.54 -5.71
C GLY A 351 -6.85 7.55 -4.55
N VAL A 352 -5.81 6.73 -4.62
CA VAL A 352 -4.74 6.66 -3.62
C VAL A 352 -3.39 6.81 -4.31
N ILE A 353 -2.52 7.63 -3.74
CA ILE A 353 -1.11 7.76 -4.14
C ILE A 353 -0.25 7.57 -2.90
N ASP A 354 0.53 6.51 -2.88
CA ASP A 354 1.55 6.22 -1.87
C ASP A 354 2.93 6.42 -2.47
N ARG A 355 3.67 7.44 -2.01
CA ARG A 355 5.00 7.75 -2.52
C ARG A 355 6.02 7.93 -1.40
N PHE A 356 7.10 7.18 -1.51
CA PHE A 356 8.38 7.48 -0.87
C PHE A 356 9.16 8.39 -1.82
N PHE A 357 9.63 9.53 -1.32
CA PHE A 357 10.43 10.46 -2.13
C PHE A 357 11.91 10.08 -2.12
#